data_AF-A0A3D2WJL2-F1
#
_entry.id   AF-A0A3D2WJL2-F1
#
_cell.length_a   1.000
_cell.length_b   1.000
_cell.length_c   1.000
_cell.angle_alpha   90.00
_cell.angle_beta   90.00
_cell.angle_gamma   90.00
#
_symmetry.space_group_name_H-M   'P 1'
#
loop_
_entity.id
_entity.type
_entity.pdbx_description
1 polymer ?
#
loop_
_entity_poly.entity_id
_entity_poly.type
_entity_poly.pdbx_seq_one_letter_code
_entity_poly.pdbx_strand_id
1 'polypeptide(L)' 'VFICDECVDLCNDIIRDEVKEETSESSNDALPTPSEIKIILDNYVIGQDRAKKTLAVAVYNHYK' A
#
# COMPACT_ATOMS: atom_id res chain seq x y z
N VAL A 1 10.57 24.36 32.35
CA VAL A 1 11.21 23.29 31.57
C VAL A 1 11.88 23.95 30.39
N PHE A 2 13.20 23.88 30.30
CA PHE A 2 13.96 24.43 29.18
C PHE A 2 14.50 23.24 28.41
N ILE A 3 14.13 23.13 27.14
CA ILE A 3 14.66 22.14 26.21
C ILE A 3 15.81 22.79 25.44
N CYS A 4 16.88 22.04 25.21
CA CYS A 4 18.04 22.53 24.46
C CYS A 4 17.77 22.45 22.94
N ASP A 5 18.36 23.33 22.14
CA ASP A 5 18.13 23.33 20.67
C ASP A 5 18.60 22.00 20.03
N GLU A 6 19.73 21.46 20.48
CA GLU A 6 20.23 20.13 20.08
C GLU A 6 19.22 19.00 20.40
N CYS A 7 18.51 19.12 21.52
CA CYS A 7 17.51 18.16 21.95
C CYS A 7 16.28 18.20 21.03
N VAL A 8 15.91 19.40 20.55
CA VAL A 8 14.82 19.59 19.59
C VAL A 8 15.18 19.00 18.23
N ASP A 9 16.42 19.20 17.78
CA ASP A 9 16.92 18.64 16.52
C ASP A 9 16.99 17.11 16.59
N LEU A 10 17.54 16.56 17.67
CA LEU A 10 17.60 15.11 17.88
C LEU A 10 16.20 14.48 17.92
N CYS A 11 15.24 15.10 18.62
CA CYS A 11 13.86 14.62 18.61
C CYS A 11 13.22 14.70 17.23
N ASN A 12 13.48 15.76 16.46
CA ASN A 12 12.98 15.89 15.10
C ASN A 12 13.57 14.83 14.16
N ASP A 13 14.84 14.47 14.33
CA ASP A 13 15.48 13.44 13.53
C ASP A 13 14.94 12.04 13.86
N ILE A 14 14.72 11.73 15.14
CA ILE A 14 14.08 10.47 15.58
C ILE A 14 12.68 10.34 14.96
N ILE A 15 11.85 11.39 15.06
CA ILE A 15 10.49 11.39 14.49
C ILE A 15 10.54 11.22 12.96
N ARG A 16 11.49 11.86 12.28
CA ARG A 16 11.63 11.74 10.82
C ARG A 16 12.05 10.35 10.39
N ASP A 17 12.92 9.70 11.13
CA ASP A 17 13.37 8.35 10.81
C ASP A 17 12.29 7.31 11.11
N GLU A 18 11.51 7.46 12.18
CA GLU A 18 10.29 6.66 12.41
C GLU A 18 9.27 6.83 11.27
N VAL A 19 8.99 8.06 10.85
CA VAL A 19 8.08 8.32 9.71
C VAL A 19 8.62 7.73 8.40
N LYS A 20 9.94 7.74 8.18
CA LYS A 20 10.56 7.09 7.01
C LYS A 20 10.43 5.57 7.07
N GLU A 21 10.58 4.96 8.24
CA GLU A 21 10.37 3.52 8.42
C GLU A 21 8.89 3.16 8.16
N GLU A 22 7.94 3.93 8.70
CA GLU A 22 6.50 3.76 8.43
C GLU A 22 6.15 3.99 6.94
N THR A 23 6.77 4.97 6.28
CA THR A 23 6.57 5.21 4.85
C THR A 23 7.30 4.22 3.96
N SER A 24 8.36 3.55 4.43
CA SER A 24 9.03 2.48 3.69
C SER A 24 8.21 1.19 3.62
N GLU A 25 7.35 0.95 4.61
CA GLU A 25 6.32 -0.10 4.57
C GLU A 25 5.05 0.32 3.80
N SER A 26 4.83 1.62 3.64
CA SER A 26 3.65 2.19 2.97
C SER A 26 3.89 2.67 1.52
N SER A 27 5.10 2.55 0.99
CA SER A 27 5.48 3.08 -0.33
C SER A 27 5.36 2.06 -1.48
N ASN A 28 4.36 1.18 -1.39
CA ASN A 28 3.76 0.49 -2.52
C ASN A 28 2.27 0.21 -2.28
N ASP A 29 1.50 1.21 -1.83
CA ASP A 29 0.03 1.17 -1.81
C ASP A 29 -0.56 1.32 -3.24
N ALA A 30 0.14 0.77 -4.24
CA ALA A 30 -0.32 0.72 -5.60
C ALA A 30 -1.42 -0.35 -5.67
N LEU A 31 -2.65 0.10 -5.90
CA LEU A 31 -3.78 -0.79 -6.15
C LEU A 31 -3.39 -1.81 -7.22
N PRO A 32 -3.52 -3.12 -6.94
CA PRO A 32 -3.15 -4.16 -7.89
C PRO A 32 -3.98 -3.98 -9.16
N THR A 33 -3.32 -4.02 -10.31
CA THR A 33 -3.96 -3.91 -11.61
C THR A 33 -5.03 -5.00 -11.80
N PRO A 34 -6.04 -4.79 -12.66
CA PRO A 34 -7.04 -5.82 -12.94
C PRO A 34 -6.44 -7.16 -13.38
N SER A 35 -5.28 -7.14 -14.03
CA SER A 35 -4.56 -8.35 -14.43
C SER A 35 -4.03 -9.13 -13.21
N GLU A 36 -3.45 -8.44 -12.23
CA GLU A 36 -2.94 -9.05 -11.00
C GLU A 36 -4.08 -9.60 -10.14
N ILE A 37 -5.18 -8.86 -10.01
CA ILE A 37 -6.39 -9.34 -9.33
C ILE A 37 -6.92 -10.63 -9.99
N LYS A 38 -6.94 -10.70 -11.33
CA LYS A 38 -7.36 -11.90 -12.05
C LYS A 38 -6.45 -13.09 -11.76
N ILE A 39 -5.13 -12.88 -11.75
CA ILE A 39 -4.13 -13.94 -11.46
C ILE A 39 -4.33 -14.50 -10.04
N ILE A 40 -4.58 -13.63 -9.06
CA ILE A 40 -4.88 -14.06 -7.70
C ILE A 40 -6.15 -14.93 -7.68
N LEU A 41 -7.20 -14.53 -8.40
CA LEU A 41 -8.43 -15.30 -8.51
C LEU A 41 -8.24 -16.66 -9.22
N ASP A 42 -7.27 -16.78 -10.13
CA ASP A 42 -6.96 -18.04 -10.82
C ASP A 42 -6.43 -19.13 -9.84
N ASN A 43 -5.85 -18.74 -8.70
CA ASN A 43 -5.41 -19.69 -7.67
C ASN A 43 -6.56 -20.33 -6.88
N TYR A 44 -7.74 -19.69 -6.86
CA TYR A 44 -8.89 -20.12 -6.05
C TYR A 44 -10.09 -20.56 -6.90
N VAL A 45 -10.19 -20.05 -8.13
CA VAL A 45 -11.33 -20.29 -9.02
C VAL A 45 -10.81 -20.89 -10.32
N ILE A 46 -11.26 -22.10 -10.66
CA ILE A 46 -10.90 -22.79 -11.91
C ILE A 46 -11.94 -22.46 -12.99
N GLY A 47 -11.51 -22.08 -14.19
CA GLY A 47 -12.40 -21.69 -15.30
C GLY A 47 -12.99 -20.28 -15.14
N GLN A 48 -14.18 -20.01 -15.70
CA GLN A 48 -14.91 -18.74 -15.51
C GLN A 48 -14.15 -17.44 -15.85
N ASP A 49 -13.39 -17.44 -16.96
CA ASP A 49 -12.57 -16.29 -17.37
C ASP A 49 -13.33 -14.96 -17.49
N ARG A 50 -14.55 -15.02 -18.04
CA ARG A 50 -15.39 -13.82 -18.20
C ARG A 50 -15.73 -13.20 -16.86
N ALA A 51 -16.12 -14.00 -15.87
CA ALA A 51 -16.49 -13.52 -14.55
C ALA A 51 -15.27 -12.93 -13.81
N LYS A 52 -14.13 -13.63 -13.83
CA LYS A 52 -12.88 -13.14 -13.20
C LYS A 52 -12.43 -11.81 -13.79
N LYS A 53 -12.51 -11.63 -15.11
CA LYS A 53 -12.21 -10.35 -15.76
C LYS A 53 -13.16 -9.24 -15.34
N THR A 54 -14.47 -9.51 -15.31
CA THR A 54 -15.47 -8.51 -14.89
C THR A 54 -15.26 -8.09 -13.45
N LEU A 55 -15.03 -9.03 -12.54
CA LEU A 55 -14.79 -8.74 -11.12
C LEU A 55 -13.49 -7.97 -10.92
N ALA A 56 -12.40 -8.36 -11.57
CA ALA A 56 -11.13 -7.67 -11.44
C ALA A 56 -11.19 -6.20 -11.88
N VAL A 57 -11.87 -5.91 -13.00
CA VAL A 57 -12.08 -4.53 -13.47
C VAL A 57 -13.02 -3.76 -12.53
N ALA A 58 -14.10 -4.40 -12.06
CA ALA A 58 -15.05 -3.76 -11.16
C ALA A 58 -14.40 -3.38 -9.81
N VAL A 59 -13.62 -4.29 -9.22
CA VAL A 59 -12.90 -4.06 -7.96
C VAL A 59 -11.85 -2.98 -8.13
N TYR A 60 -11.03 -3.05 -9.19
CA TYR A 60 -10.03 -2.02 -9.46
C TYR A 60 -10.68 -0.63 -9.61
N ASN A 61 -11.77 -0.53 -10.37
CA ASN A 61 -12.48 0.74 -10.55
C ASN A 61 -13.24 1.20 -9.29
N HIS A 62 -13.53 0.32 -8.33
CA HIS A 62 -14.17 0.70 -7.09
C HIS A 62 -13.19 1.39 -6.13
N TYR A 63 -11.93 0.93 -6.13
CA TYR A 63 -10.89 1.45 -5.26
C TYR A 63 -10.00 2.53 -5.90
N LYS A 64 -9.94 2.58 -7.23
CA LYS A 64 -9.35 3.68 -7.99
C LYS A 64 -10.12 4.98 -7.77
#